data_AF-A0A7G1ILM1-F1
#
_entry.id   AF-A0A7G1ILM1-F1
#
_cell.length_a   1.000
_cell.length_b   1.000
_cell.length_c   1.000
_cell.angle_alpha   90.00
_cell.angle_beta   90.00
_cell.angle_gamma   90.00
#
_symmetry.space_group_name_H-M   'P 1'
#
loop_
_entity.id
_entity.type
_entity.pdbx_description
1 polymer ?
#
loop_
_entity_poly.entity_id
_entity_poly.type
_entity_poly.pdbx_seq_one_letter_code
_entity_poly.pdbx_strand_id
1 'polypeptide(L)'
;MLVGATNGDAVQAITAATPQGLMTTQPVPLVTQATLPSVYGPTVTGTTLDPATGLETVQLRVSTWPFNPANPTFYDPNTWTTTFSVQH
;
A
#
# COMPACT_ATOMS: atom_id res chain seq x y z
N MET A 1 -4.30 -17.88 -8.91
CA MET A 1 -3.67 -17.09 -7.85
C MET A 1 -4.76 -16.39 -7.08
N LEU A 2 -4.80 -16.56 -5.77
CA LEU A 2 -5.72 -15.84 -4.88
C LEU A 2 -4.87 -14.96 -3.96
N VAL A 3 -5.23 -13.69 -3.84
CA VAL A 3 -4.55 -12.73 -2.95
C VAL A 3 -5.57 -12.26 -1.93
N GLY A 4 -5.15 -12.20 -0.67
CA GLY A 4 -6.01 -11.78 0.42
C GLY A 4 -5.21 -11.15 1.55
N ALA A 5 -5.92 -10.40 2.39
CA ALA A 5 -5.43 -9.91 3.65
C ALA A 5 -6.55 -10.10 4.68
N THR A 6 -6.20 -10.57 5.86
CA THR A 6 -7.10 -10.56 7.03
C THR A 6 -6.88 -9.27 7.79
N ASN A 7 -7.88 -8.80 8.54
CA ASN A 7 -7.75 -7.57 9.32
C ASN A 7 -6.62 -7.71 10.36
N GLY A 8 -5.52 -6.96 10.17
CA GLY A 8 -4.32 -7.01 11.02
C GLY A 8 -3.24 -8.00 10.59
N ASP A 9 -3.40 -8.75 9.50
CA ASP A 9 -2.39 -9.69 9.01
C ASP A 9 -1.70 -9.21 7.74
N ALA A 10 -0.55 -9.80 7.43
CA ALA A 10 0.19 -9.55 6.19
C ALA A 10 -0.67 -9.83 4.94
N VAL A 11 -0.36 -9.13 3.84
CA VAL A 11 -0.87 -9.49 2.52
C VAL A 11 -0.24 -10.82 2.10
N GLN A 12 -1.08 -11.79 1.75
CA GLN A 12 -0.67 -13.13 1.39
C GLN A 12 -1.21 -13.54 0.02
N ALA A 13 -0.54 -14.50 -0.62
CA ALA A 13 -1.03 -15.13 -1.83
C ALA A 13 -0.91 -16.64 -1.82
N ILE A 14 -1.83 -17.28 -2.51
CA ILE A 14 -1.81 -18.70 -2.83
C ILE A 14 -1.68 -18.85 -4.35
N THR A 15 -0.72 -19.67 -4.77
CA THR A 15 -0.57 -20.10 -6.18
C THR A 15 -0.52 -21.61 -6.28
N ALA A 16 -1.24 -22.16 -7.25
CA ALA A 16 -1.27 -23.59 -7.54
C ALA A 16 -1.49 -23.78 -9.04
N ALA A 17 -0.87 -24.83 -9.61
CA ALA A 17 -1.02 -25.16 -11.03
C ALA A 17 -2.32 -25.91 -11.35
N THR A 18 -3.01 -26.42 -10.32
CA THR A 18 -4.27 -27.17 -10.45
C THR A 18 -5.29 -26.72 -9.39
N PRO A 19 -6.60 -26.90 -9.63
CA PRO A 19 -7.64 -26.61 -8.63
C PRO A 19 -7.46 -27.43 -7.34
N GLN A 20 -7.08 -28.70 -7.45
CA GLN A 20 -6.82 -29.56 -6.30
C GLN A 20 -5.65 -29.04 -5.46
N GLY A 21 -4.59 -28.52 -6.10
CA GLY A 21 -3.48 -27.89 -5.40
C GLY A 21 -3.94 -26.70 -4.54
N LEU A 22 -4.88 -25.89 -5.05
CA LEU A 22 -5.42 -24.73 -4.34
C LEU A 22 -6.11 -25.10 -3.01
N MET A 23 -6.65 -26.32 -2.89
CA MET A 23 -7.31 -26.80 -1.68
C MET A 23 -6.32 -27.11 -0.54
N THR A 24 -5.05 -27.33 -0.86
CA THR A 24 -4.01 -27.76 0.10
C THR A 24 -2.86 -26.77 0.27
N THR A 25 -2.67 -25.87 -0.70
CA THR A 25 -1.57 -24.90 -0.68
C THR A 25 -1.76 -23.89 0.44
N GLN A 26 -0.71 -23.67 1.22
CA GLN A 26 -0.68 -22.66 2.28
C GLN A 26 -0.40 -21.25 1.71
N PRO A 27 -1.03 -20.19 2.25
CA PRO A 27 -0.70 -18.82 1.90
C PRO A 27 0.76 -18.48 2.15
N VAL A 28 1.37 -17.74 1.23
CA VAL A 28 2.72 -17.18 1.37
C VAL A 28 2.61 -15.68 1.60
N PRO A 29 3.25 -15.10 2.64
CA PRO A 29 3.34 -13.65 2.81
C PRO A 29 4.05 -13.01 1.63
N LEU A 30 3.39 -12.06 0.96
CA LEU A 30 3.98 -11.27 -0.13
C LEU A 30 4.66 -10.00 0.38
N VAL A 31 4.09 -9.42 1.42
CA VAL A 31 4.52 -8.16 2.00
C VAL A 31 4.53 -8.31 3.51
N THR A 32 5.70 -8.13 4.13
CA THR A 32 5.84 -8.15 5.59
C THR A 32 6.42 -6.84 6.08
N GLN A 33 5.99 -6.39 7.26
CA GLN A 33 6.46 -5.15 7.90
C GLN A 33 7.99 -5.05 7.91
N ALA A 34 8.68 -6.14 8.26
CA ALA A 34 10.13 -6.20 8.38
C ALA A 34 10.89 -5.88 7.07
N THR A 35 10.21 -6.02 5.92
CA THR A 35 10.80 -5.77 4.59
C THR A 35 10.46 -4.39 4.03
N LEU A 36 9.54 -3.66 4.66
CA LEU A 36 9.07 -2.38 4.14
C LEU A 36 9.63 -1.20 4.97
N PRO A 37 10.06 -0.09 4.34
CA PRO A 37 10.54 1.10 5.05
C PRO A 37 9.42 1.76 5.87
N SER A 38 9.53 1.90 7.20
CA SER A 38 8.47 2.40 8.12
C SER A 38 7.62 3.61 7.65
N VAL A 39 8.17 4.43 6.75
CA VAL A 39 7.47 5.44 5.97
C VAL A 39 7.70 5.19 4.48
N TYR A 40 6.62 5.06 3.69
CA TYR A 40 6.70 5.22 2.24
C TYR A 40 6.48 6.71 1.92
N GLY A 41 7.47 7.31 1.23
CA GLY A 41 7.54 8.75 1.01
C GLY A 41 6.32 9.35 0.30
N PRO A 42 6.20 10.70 0.29
CA PRO A 42 5.11 11.38 -0.39
C PRO A 42 5.11 11.00 -1.87
N THR A 43 4.01 10.43 -2.32
CA THR A 43 3.80 10.06 -3.72
C THR A 43 2.78 11.01 -4.33
N VAL A 44 3.13 11.63 -5.46
CA VAL A 44 2.14 12.34 -6.27
C VAL A 44 1.16 11.32 -6.84
N THR A 45 -0.10 11.42 -6.45
CA THR A 45 -1.18 10.54 -6.93
C THR A 45 -1.99 11.16 -8.06
N GLY A 46 -1.80 12.45 -8.32
CA GLY A 46 -2.39 13.13 -9.45
C GLY A 46 -2.05 14.62 -9.46
N THR A 47 -2.35 15.26 -10.59
CA THR A 47 -2.32 16.70 -10.74
C THR A 47 -3.52 17.17 -11.58
N THR A 48 -3.98 18.38 -11.34
CA THR A 48 -5.03 19.04 -12.12
C THR A 48 -4.59 20.47 -12.42
N LEU A 49 -4.50 20.85 -13.69
CA LEU A 49 -4.13 22.19 -14.15
C LEU A 49 -5.37 22.98 -14.60
N ASP A 50 -5.53 24.20 -14.12
CA ASP A 50 -6.44 25.19 -14.71
C ASP A 50 -5.71 25.95 -15.84
N PRO A 51 -6.08 25.73 -17.12
CA PRO A 51 -5.41 26.39 -18.23
C PRO A 51 -5.71 27.89 -18.34
N ALA A 52 -6.75 28.40 -17.70
CA ALA A 52 -7.09 29.83 -17.74
C ALA A 52 -6.23 30.65 -16.76
N THR A 53 -5.83 30.04 -15.63
CA THR A 53 -5.08 30.72 -14.56
C THR A 53 -3.64 30.22 -14.40
N GLY A 54 -3.29 29.08 -15.02
CA GLY A 54 -1.98 28.44 -14.84
C GLY A 54 -1.80 27.77 -13.48
N LEU A 55 -2.86 27.69 -12.66
CA LEU A 55 -2.80 27.09 -11.33
C LEU A 55 -2.86 25.56 -11.42
N GLU A 56 -1.81 24.88 -10.96
CA GLU A 56 -1.77 23.43 -10.85
C GLU A 56 -2.03 23.00 -9.41
N THR A 57 -2.97 22.08 -9.19
CA THR A 57 -3.20 21.42 -7.91
C THR A 57 -2.58 20.03 -7.94
N VAL A 58 -1.67 19.75 -7.02
CA VAL A 58 -0.97 18.47 -6.90
C VAL A 58 -1.54 17.69 -5.72
N GLN A 59 -1.96 16.44 -5.94
CA GLN A 59 -2.38 15.54 -4.88
C GLN A 59 -1.22 14.66 -4.43
N LEU A 60 -0.99 14.61 -3.12
CA LEU A 60 0.01 13.78 -2.47
C LEU A 60 -0.64 12.75 -1.56
N ARG A 61 -0.04 11.56 -1.52
CA ARG A 61 -0.33 10.52 -0.54
C ARG A 61 0.94 10.14 0.21
N VAL A 62 0.85 10.09 1.53
CA VAL A 62 1.86 9.51 2.40
C VAL A 62 1.24 8.29 3.07
N SER A 63 1.97 7.18 3.08
CA SER A 63 1.55 5.99 3.81
C SER A 63 2.64 5.59 4.79
N THR A 64 2.26 5.27 6.02
CA THR A 64 3.16 4.76 7.06
C THR A 64 2.59 3.48 7.64
N TRP A 65 3.43 2.71 8.31
CA TRP A 65 2.98 1.55 9.08
C TRP A 65 3.73 1.50 10.42
N PRO A 66 3.02 1.34 11.55
CA PRO A 66 3.63 1.32 12.87
C PRO A 66 4.36 -0.01 13.09
N PHE A 67 5.67 0.03 13.33
CA PHE A 67 6.43 -1.17 13.68
C PHE A 67 5.95 -1.75 15.01
N ASN A 68 5.40 -2.96 14.98
CA ASN A 68 5.02 -3.71 16.17
C ASN A 68 6.08 -4.78 16.47
N PRO A 69 6.95 -4.58 17.49
CA PRO A 69 7.99 -5.56 17.83
C PRO A 69 7.43 -6.88 18.37
N ALA A 70 6.22 -6.89 18.93
CA ALA A 70 5.56 -8.11 19.42
C ALA A 70 4.87 -8.90 18.30
N ASN A 71 4.55 -8.26 17.17
CA ASN A 71 4.01 -8.91 15.99
C ASN A 71 4.65 -8.33 14.72
N PRO A 72 5.85 -8.79 14.34
CA PRO A 72 6.59 -8.26 13.19
C PRO A 72 5.97 -8.60 11.83
N THR A 73 4.91 -9.42 11.79
CA THR A 73 4.14 -9.73 10.59
C THR A 73 2.86 -8.90 10.45
N PHE A 74 2.55 -8.08 11.47
CA PHE A 74 1.39 -7.19 11.49
C PHE A 74 1.50 -6.14 10.38
N TYR A 75 0.49 -6.05 9.51
CA TYR A 75 0.41 -5.04 8.46
C TYR A 75 -0.80 -4.12 8.74
N ASP A 76 -0.52 -2.87 9.08
CA ASP A 76 -1.52 -1.84 9.41
C ASP A 76 -1.14 -0.48 8.81
N PRO A 77 -1.40 -0.27 7.51
CA PRO A 77 -1.01 0.95 6.82
C PRO A 77 -1.95 2.09 7.19
N ASN A 78 -1.38 3.16 7.71
CA ASN A 78 -2.06 4.43 7.84
C ASN A 78 -1.75 5.28 6.61
N THR A 79 -2.79 5.88 6.02
CA THR A 79 -2.67 6.67 4.80
C THR A 79 -3.23 8.06 5.00
N TRP A 80 -2.46 9.07 4.62
CA TRP A 80 -2.86 10.47 4.63
C TRP A 80 -2.76 11.04 3.23
N THR A 81 -3.73 11.86 2.87
CA THR A 81 -3.76 12.60 1.61
C THR A 81 -3.68 14.08 1.89
N THR A 82 -2.93 14.80 1.08
CA THR A 82 -2.89 16.27 1.10
C THR A 82 -2.81 16.81 -0.31
N THR A 83 -3.10 18.09 -0.48
CA THR A 83 -2.98 18.80 -1.75
C THR A 83 -2.22 20.09 -1.55
N PHE A 84 -1.40 20.48 -2.53
CA PHE A 84 -0.81 21.81 -2.59
C PHE A 84 -0.95 22.37 -4.01
N SER A 85 -0.88 23.69 -4.14
CA SER A 85 -0.98 24.37 -5.43
C SER A 85 0.36 24.95 -5.85
N VAL A 86 0.66 24.88 -7.13
CA VAL A 86 1.83 25.50 -7.79
C VAL A 86 1.31 26.47 -8.84
N GLN A 87 1.87 27.67 -8.85
CA GLN A 87 1.60 28.67 -9.89
C GLN A 87 2.69 28.57 -10.96
N HIS A 88 2.28 28.47 -12.22
CA HIS A 88 3.14 28.58 -13.39
C HIS A 88 2.96 29.92 -14.09
#